data_AF-A0A7C4WV00-F1
#
_entry.id   AF-A0A7C4WV00-F1
#
_cell.length_a   1.000
_cell.length_b   1.000
_cell.length_c   1.000
_cell.angle_alpha   90.00
_cell.angle_beta   90.00
_cell.angle_gamma   90.00
#
_symmetry.space_group_name_H-M   'P 1'
#
loop_
_entity.id
_entity.type
_entity.pdbx_description
1 polymer ?
#
loop_
_entity_poly.entity_id
_entity_poly.type
_entity_poly.pdbx_seq_one_letter_code
_entity_poly.pdbx_strand_id
1 'polypeptide(L)'
;MPEESLTLRKILDGLKNLRKSFDGEIAIQVMLLRLGSFSNAEESDAEALAEALKSIEPDHVHLYTVYRRPRLSIVKPIPKEEIERFASILTREGFKTEIYT
;
A
#
# COMPACT_ATOMS: atom_id res chain seq x y z
N MET A 1 -11.14 10.96 -15.71
CA MET A 1 -11.46 9.60 -15.24
C MET A 1 -10.17 8.78 -15.27
N PRO A 2 -10.05 7.66 -14.55
CA PRO A 2 -8.88 6.79 -14.69
C PRO A 2 -8.71 6.39 -16.15
N GLU A 3 -7.46 6.32 -16.60
CA GLU A 3 -7.11 5.97 -17.96
C GLU A 3 -7.41 4.48 -18.20
N GLU A 4 -8.39 4.17 -19.06
CA GLU A 4 -8.94 2.81 -19.23
C GLU A 4 -7.87 1.80 -19.69
N SER A 5 -6.86 2.29 -20.41
CA SER A 5 -5.75 1.47 -20.89
C SER A 5 -4.77 1.08 -19.78
N LEU A 6 -4.80 1.72 -18.61
CA LEU A 6 -3.91 1.46 -17.48
C LEU A 6 -4.53 0.44 -16.51
N THR A 7 -4.03 -0.79 -16.57
CA THR A 7 -4.44 -1.87 -15.67
C THR A 7 -3.47 -2.04 -14.52
N LEU A 8 -3.92 -2.64 -13.41
CA LEU A 8 -3.04 -3.00 -12.30
C LEU A 8 -1.84 -3.83 -12.76
N ARG A 9 -2.05 -4.79 -13.68
CA ARG A 9 -0.97 -5.59 -14.28
C ARG A 9 0.09 -4.71 -14.94
N LYS A 10 -0.31 -3.71 -15.73
CA LYS A 10 0.63 -2.79 -16.39
C LYS A 10 1.41 -1.96 -15.37
N ILE A 11 0.77 -1.53 -14.28
CA ILE A 11 1.44 -0.82 -13.18
C ILE A 11 2.50 -1.72 -12.53
N LEU A 12 2.13 -2.96 -12.16
CA LEU A 12 3.05 -3.93 -11.56
C LEU A 12 4.22 -4.26 -12.49
N ASP A 13 3.95 -4.50 -13.78
CA ASP A 13 4.99 -4.78 -14.78
C ASP A 13 5.92 -3.58 -14.98
N GLY A 14 5.38 -2.35 -14.94
CA GLY A 14 6.16 -1.12 -14.97
C GLY A 14 7.09 -0.96 -13.77
N LEU A 15 6.58 -1.20 -12.55
CA LEU A 15 7.38 -1.12 -11.31
C LEU A 15 8.49 -2.18 -11.28
N LYS A 16 8.21 -3.40 -11.75
CA LYS A 16 9.22 -4.46 -11.95
C LYS A 16 10.34 -4.03 -12.88
N ASN A 17 9.97 -3.42 -14.01
CA ASN A 17 10.95 -2.96 -14.98
C ASN A 17 11.76 -1.78 -14.44
N LEU A 18 11.15 -0.89 -13.65
CA LEU A 18 11.86 0.19 -12.96
C LEU A 18 12.89 -0.39 -11.98
N ARG A 19 12.51 -1.35 -11.13
CA ARG A 19 13.45 -1.99 -10.19
C ARG A 19 14.68 -2.58 -10.88
N LYS A 20 14.52 -3.14 -12.09
CA LYS A 20 15.61 -3.73 -12.87
C LYS A 20 16.58 -2.71 -13.47
N SER A 21 16.14 -1.46 -13.69
CA SER A 21 16.94 -0.43 -14.37
C SER A 21 17.31 0.75 -13.47
N PHE A 22 16.78 0.78 -12.25
CA PHE A 22 17.01 1.83 -11.27
C PHE A 22 17.77 1.27 -10.06
N ASP A 23 18.98 1.79 -9.84
CA ASP A 23 19.86 1.36 -8.76
C ASP A 23 19.63 2.12 -7.44
N GLY A 24 18.71 3.10 -7.44
CA GLY A 24 18.33 3.83 -6.23
C GLY A 24 17.30 3.09 -5.37
N GLU A 25 16.87 3.75 -4.30
CA GLU A 25 15.84 3.22 -3.40
C GLU A 25 14.42 3.47 -3.94
N ILE A 26 13.58 2.45 -3.89
CA ILE A 26 12.17 2.49 -4.23
C ILE A 26 11.34 2.33 -2.96
N ALA A 27 10.60 3.38 -2.61
CA ALA A 27 9.58 3.32 -1.57
C ALA A 27 8.19 3.17 -2.20
N ILE A 28 7.43 2.15 -1.75
CA ILE A 28 6.02 2.00 -2.12
C ILE A 28 5.16 2.58 -1.01
N GLN A 29 4.42 3.63 -1.33
CA GLN A 29 3.48 4.26 -0.42
C GLN A 29 2.08 3.66 -0.60
N VAL A 30 1.46 3.24 0.50
CA VAL A 30 0.09 2.69 0.53
C VAL A 30 -0.75 3.49 1.52
N MET A 31 -1.88 4.01 1.06
CA MET A 31 -2.85 4.69 1.90
C MET A 31 -3.98 3.74 2.30
N LEU A 32 -4.08 3.46 3.58
CA LEU A 32 -5.12 2.64 4.20
C LEU A 32 -6.30 3.52 4.63
N LEU A 33 -7.52 3.13 4.26
CA LEU A 33 -8.75 3.86 4.57
C LEU A 33 -9.97 2.94 4.58
N ARG A 34 -11.03 3.41 5.24
CA ARG A 34 -12.38 2.86 5.11
C ARG A 34 -13.23 3.77 4.22
N LEU A 35 -14.01 3.16 3.33
CA LEU A 35 -14.99 3.82 2.47
C LEU A 35 -16.36 3.15 2.67
N GLY A 36 -17.15 3.67 3.60
CA GLY A 36 -18.45 3.08 3.93
C GLY A 36 -18.27 1.68 4.53
N SER A 37 -18.83 0.67 3.87
CA SER A 37 -18.66 -0.74 4.26
C SER A 37 -17.38 -1.39 3.69
N PHE A 38 -16.64 -0.70 2.84
CA PHE A 38 -15.40 -1.21 2.25
C PHE A 38 -14.18 -0.75 3.04
N SER A 39 -13.17 -1.62 3.12
CA SER A 39 -11.86 -1.36 3.73
C SER A 39 -10.78 -1.91 2.80
N ASN A 40 -9.58 -1.33 2.85
CA ASN A 40 -8.38 -1.89 2.20
C ASN A 40 -7.28 -2.19 3.23
N ALA A 41 -7.69 -2.47 4.47
CA ALA A 41 -6.83 -2.60 5.64
C ALA A 41 -7.12 -3.90 6.42
N GLU A 42 -7.76 -4.88 5.79
CA GLU A 42 -7.95 -6.20 6.37
C GLU A 42 -6.65 -7.02 6.29
N GLU A 43 -6.55 -8.11 7.07
CA GLU A 43 -5.35 -8.95 7.07
C GLU A 43 -5.10 -9.59 5.69
N SER A 44 -6.17 -10.01 5.01
CA SER A 44 -6.13 -10.51 3.62
C SER A 44 -5.63 -9.47 2.63
N ASP A 45 -5.92 -8.18 2.84
CA ASP A 45 -5.40 -7.09 2.01
C ASP A 45 -3.89 -6.94 2.21
N ALA A 46 -3.40 -7.09 3.45
CA ALA A 46 -1.97 -7.05 3.76
C ALA A 46 -1.21 -8.22 3.11
N GLU A 47 -1.78 -9.42 3.15
CA GLU A 47 -1.23 -10.62 2.50
C GLU A 47 -1.18 -10.45 0.97
N ALA A 48 -2.28 -9.98 0.37
CA ALA A 48 -2.32 -9.73 -1.07
C ALA A 48 -1.34 -8.64 -1.50
N LEU A 49 -1.19 -7.58 -0.70
CA LEU A 49 -0.19 -6.55 -0.92
C LEU A 49 1.24 -7.11 -0.82
N ALA A 50 1.52 -7.92 0.20
CA ALA A 50 2.84 -8.55 0.37
C ALA A 50 3.23 -9.36 -0.87
N GLU A 51 2.32 -10.16 -1.42
CA GLU A 51 2.56 -10.92 -2.66
C GLU A 51 2.88 -10.01 -3.86
N ALA A 52 2.16 -8.89 -4.00
CA ALA A 52 2.47 -7.91 -5.04
C ALA A 52 3.85 -7.26 -4.82
N LEU A 53 4.18 -6.86 -3.60
CA LEU A 53 5.43 -6.21 -3.23
C LEU A 53 6.65 -7.13 -3.42
N LYS A 54 6.52 -8.43 -3.12
CA LYS A 54 7.58 -9.43 -3.37
C LYS A 54 8.01 -9.42 -4.83
N SER A 55 7.05 -9.20 -5.72
CA SER A 55 7.33 -9.16 -7.15
C SER A 55 7.92 -7.83 -7.62
N ILE A 56 7.79 -6.74 -6.84
CA ILE A 56 8.31 -5.40 -7.15
C ILE A 56 9.71 -5.19 -6.54
N GLU A 57 9.99 -5.85 -5.42
CA GLU A 57 11.23 -5.73 -4.62
C GLU A 57 11.55 -4.27 -4.22
N PRO A 58 10.64 -3.56 -3.51
CA PRO A 58 10.91 -2.23 -3.01
C PRO A 58 11.85 -2.27 -1.79
N ASP A 59 12.54 -1.17 -1.54
CA ASP A 59 13.42 -0.99 -0.39
C ASP A 59 12.63 -0.67 0.88
N HIS A 60 11.54 0.10 0.72
CA HIS A 60 10.69 0.55 1.83
C HIS A 60 9.21 0.45 1.48
N VAL A 61 8.38 0.21 2.49
CA VAL A 61 6.92 0.27 2.39
C VAL A 61 6.41 1.27 3.40
N HIS A 62 5.75 2.32 2.93
CA HIS A 62 5.20 3.35 3.81
C HIS A 62 3.68 3.22 3.89
N LEU A 63 3.17 2.99 5.08
CA LEU A 63 1.74 2.92 5.36
C LEU A 63 1.25 4.27 5.86
N TYR A 64 0.24 4.80 5.20
CA TYR A 64 -0.42 6.05 5.54
C TYR A 64 -1.88 5.80 5.89
N THR A 65 -2.46 6.71 6.66
CA THR A 65 -3.93 6.85 6.71
C THR A 65 -4.36 8.29 6.55
N VAL A 66 -5.67 8.50 6.52
CA VAL A 66 -6.29 9.78 6.25
C VAL A 66 -6.09 10.74 7.44
N TYR A 67 -5.00 11.51 7.41
CA TYR A 67 -4.72 12.53 8.43
C TYR A 67 -5.47 13.84 8.20
N ARG A 68 -5.65 14.25 6.94
CA ARG A 68 -6.40 15.46 6.59
C ARG A 68 -7.86 15.11 6.30
N ARG A 69 -8.80 15.94 6.78
CA ARG A 69 -10.23 15.77 6.54
C ARG A 69 -10.50 15.62 5.02
N PRO A 70 -10.97 14.45 4.55
CA PRO A 70 -11.23 14.23 3.13
C PRO A 70 -12.50 14.97 2.71
N ARG A 71 -12.59 15.32 1.43
CA ARG A 71 -13.81 15.95 0.86
C ARG A 71 -15.03 15.05 0.97
N LEU A 72 -14.83 13.73 0.90
CA LEU A 72 -15.87 12.72 1.04
C LEU A 72 -15.97 12.29 2.50
N SER A 73 -17.08 12.62 3.16
CA SER A 73 -17.32 12.32 4.59
C SER A 73 -17.39 10.83 4.92
N ILE A 74 -17.65 10.00 3.92
CA ILE A 74 -17.69 8.53 3.98
C ILE A 74 -16.29 7.90 4.07
N VAL A 75 -15.24 8.66 3.75
CA VAL A 75 -13.85 8.23 3.92
C VAL A 75 -13.44 8.42 5.37
N LYS A 76 -12.97 7.34 6.01
CA LYS A 76 -12.51 7.33 7.40
C LYS A 76 -11.07 6.84 7.49
N PRO A 77 -10.27 7.38 8.42
CA PRO A 77 -8.96 6.84 8.72
C PRO A 77 -9.09 5.43 9.32
N ILE A 78 -8.01 4.67 9.23
CA ILE A 78 -7.86 3.40 9.92
C ILE A 78 -7.32 3.68 11.32
N PRO A 79 -7.87 3.07 12.39
CA PRO A 79 -7.32 3.15 13.73
C PRO A 79 -5.85 2.71 13.76
N LYS A 80 -5.06 3.32 14.66
CA LYS A 80 -3.63 3.05 14.76
C LYS A 80 -3.34 1.56 14.96
N GLU A 81 -4.11 0.89 15.80
CA GLU A 81 -3.94 -0.53 16.13
C GLU A 81 -4.18 -1.43 14.91
N GLU A 82 -5.07 -1.03 14.00
CA GLU A 82 -5.30 -1.76 12.74
C GLU A 82 -4.14 -1.57 11.76
N ILE A 83 -3.58 -0.36 11.66
CA ILE A 83 -2.41 -0.09 10.81
C ILE A 83 -1.18 -0.84 11.34
N GLU A 84 -1.01 -0.90 12.66
CA GLU A 84 0.06 -1.67 13.30
C GLU A 84 -0.07 -3.17 13.01
N ARG A 85 -1.29 -3.71 13.02
CA ARG A 85 -1.52 -5.11 12.60
C ARG A 85 -1.16 -5.34 11.14
N PHE A 86 -1.62 -4.45 10.25
CA PHE A 86 -1.30 -4.50 8.83
C PHE A 86 0.22 -4.45 8.59
N ALA A 87 0.92 -3.53 9.28
CA ALA A 87 2.37 -3.40 9.21
C ALA A 87 3.11 -4.64 9.74
N SER A 88 2.57 -5.29 10.77
CA SER A 88 3.19 -6.48 11.35
C SER A 88 3.20 -7.67 10.38
N ILE A 89 2.16 -7.80 9.55
CA ILE A 89 2.09 -8.80 8.47
C ILE A 89 3.18 -8.51 7.44
N LEU A 90 3.28 -7.27 6.93
CA LEU A 90 4.31 -6.91 5.95
C LEU A 90 5.74 -7.09 6.51
N THR A 91 5.96 -6.73 7.77
CA THR A 91 7.25 -6.92 8.44
C THR A 91 7.61 -8.40 8.56
N ARG A 92 6.63 -9.28 8.87
CA ARG A 92 6.82 -10.73 8.92
C ARG A 92 7.16 -11.32 7.54
N GLU A 93 6.62 -10.73 6.48
CA GLU A 93 6.96 -11.08 5.09
C GLU A 93 8.31 -10.50 4.62
N GLY A 94 9.01 -9.76 5.48
CA GLY A 94 10.38 -9.28 5.24
C GLY A 94 10.51 -7.83 4.75
N PHE A 95 9.42 -7.06 4.72
CA PHE A 95 9.45 -5.67 4.25
C PHE A 95 9.83 -4.68 5.36
N LYS A 96 10.71 -3.72 5.02
CA LYS A 96 10.97 -2.55 5.87
C LYS A 96 9.75 -1.63 5.82
N THR A 97 8.92 -1.70 6.87
CA THR A 97 7.62 -1.04 6.90
C THR A 97 7.60 0.12 7.90
N GLU A 98 7.11 1.27 7.46
CA GLU A 98 7.04 2.50 8.26
C GLU A 98 5.62 3.05 8.28
N ILE A 99 5.17 3.53 9.45
CA ILE A 99 3.80 4.01 9.66
C ILE A 99 3.80 5.54 9.77
N TYR A 100 2.93 6.18 9.00
CA TYR A 100 2.72 7.62 8.96
C TYR A 100 1.23 7.93 9.21
N THR A 101 0.89 8.29 10.45
CA THR A 101 -0.49 8.51 10.92
C THR A 101 -0.64 9.81 11.68
#